data_AF-Q4GXN0-F1
#
_entry.id   AF-Q4GXN0-F1
#
_cell.length_a   1.000
_cell.length_b   1.000
_cell.length_c   1.000
_cell.angle_alpha   90.00
_cell.angle_beta   90.00
_cell.angle_gamma   90.00
#
_symmetry.space_group_name_H-M   'P 1'
#
loop_
_entity.id
_entity.type
_entity.pdbx_description
1 polymer ?
#
loop_
_entity_poly.entity_id
_entity_poly.type
_entity_poly.pdbx_seq_one_letter_code
_entity_poly.pdbx_strand_id
1 'polypeptide(L)'
;SSGINAEVHRAHIIGQHVADYMRTLEEEDPEAFKRQFSQYIKLGITADQIEGIYKNAHAAIRADPTHVKKDEAPPAKKKRWNRAKMTLAERKNRIKQKKESYIKKLQEAEP
;
A
#
# COMPACT_ATOMS: atom_id res chain seq x y z
N SER A 1 -10.01 12.36 -42.00
CA SER A 1 -10.77 11.65 -40.96
C SER A 1 -9.77 10.87 -40.13
N SER A 2 -9.38 11.38 -38.96
CA SER A 2 -8.51 10.64 -38.03
C SER A 2 -9.34 9.48 -37.46
N GLY A 3 -9.36 8.38 -38.21
CA GLY A 3 -10.28 7.26 -37.98
C GLY A 3 -9.94 6.52 -36.69
N ILE A 4 -10.93 6.35 -35.83
CA ILE A 4 -10.83 5.48 -34.66
C ILE A 4 -10.77 4.04 -35.16
N ASN A 5 -9.64 3.36 -34.93
CA ASN A 5 -9.56 1.93 -35.18
C ASN A 5 -10.23 1.17 -34.02
N ALA A 6 -11.47 0.72 -34.25
CA ALA A 6 -12.27 0.02 -33.25
C ALA A 6 -11.66 -1.31 -32.79
N GLU A 7 -10.94 -2.00 -33.68
CA GLU A 7 -10.31 -3.29 -33.38
C GLU A 7 -9.15 -3.11 -32.40
N VAL A 8 -8.26 -2.15 -32.67
CA VAL A 8 -7.17 -1.80 -31.76
C VAL A 8 -7.71 -1.34 -30.41
N HIS A 9 -8.75 -0.51 -30.40
CA HIS A 9 -9.36 -0.06 -29.15
C HIS A 9 -9.93 -1.24 -28.34
N ARG A 10 -10.65 -2.15 -29.00
CA ARG A 10 -11.16 -3.38 -28.37
C ARG A 10 -10.03 -4.23 -27.80
N ALA A 11 -8.95 -4.44 -28.54
CA ALA A 11 -7.77 -5.18 -28.10
C ALA A 11 -7.13 -4.60 -26.84
N HIS A 12 -7.14 -3.26 -26.70
CA HIS A 12 -6.66 -2.59 -25.49
C HIS A 12 -7.60 -2.79 -24.30
N ILE A 13 -8.91 -2.71 -24.51
CA ILE A 13 -9.92 -2.93 -23.45
C ILE A 13 -9.78 -4.33 -22.84
N ILE A 14 -9.55 -5.34 -23.68
CA ILE A 14 -9.45 -6.74 -23.24
C ILE A 14 -8.02 -7.17 -22.85
N GLY A 15 -7.04 -6.25 -22.88
CA GLY A 15 -5.68 -6.52 -22.47
C GLY A 15 -4.83 -7.35 -23.46
N GLN A 16 -5.23 -7.47 -24.72
CA GLN A 16 -4.50 -8.26 -25.73
C GLN A 16 -3.05 -7.79 -25.90
N HIS A 17 -2.83 -6.48 -25.97
CA HIS A 17 -1.49 -5.89 -26.06
C HIS A 17 -0.57 -6.28 -24.89
N VAL A 18 -1.12 -6.48 -23.69
CA VAL A 18 -0.35 -6.96 -22.53
C VAL A 18 -0.01 -8.43 -22.70
N ALA A 19 -0.96 -9.25 -23.15
CA ALA A 19 -0.73 -10.66 -23.43
C ALA A 19 0.33 -10.86 -24.53
N ASP A 20 0.27 -10.07 -25.59
CA ASP A 20 1.25 -10.12 -26.67
C ASP A 20 2.63 -9.69 -26.16
N TYR A 21 2.72 -8.63 -25.35
CA TYR A 21 3.98 -8.20 -24.75
C TYR A 21 4.56 -9.23 -23.76
N MET A 22 3.70 -9.93 -23.03
CA MET A 22 4.11 -11.05 -22.18
C MET A 22 4.74 -12.16 -23.02
N ARG A 23 4.11 -12.56 -24.12
CA ARG A 23 4.63 -13.60 -25.02
C ARG A 23 5.96 -13.20 -25.63
N THR A 24 6.09 -11.96 -26.14
CA THR A 24 7.36 -11.48 -26.71
C THR A 24 8.49 -11.50 -25.68
N LEU A 25 8.23 -11.05 -24.45
CA LEU A 25 9.27 -11.05 -23.41
C LEU A 25 9.59 -12.44 -22.89
N GLU A 26 8.61 -13.35 -22.84
CA GLU A 26 8.85 -14.72 -22.40
C GLU A 26 9.80 -15.47 -23.36
N GLU A 27 9.74 -15.17 -24.66
CA GLU A 27 10.62 -15.72 -25.69
C GLU A 27 11.96 -14.98 -25.82
N GLU A 28 11.94 -13.64 -25.86
CA GLU A 28 13.13 -12.83 -26.18
C GLU A 28 13.99 -12.46 -24.97
N ASP A 29 13.37 -12.17 -23.81
CA ASP A 29 14.07 -11.74 -22.60
C ASP A 29 13.34 -12.21 -21.32
N PRO A 30 13.61 -13.46 -20.89
CA PRO A 30 13.03 -14.03 -19.68
C PRO A 30 13.38 -13.27 -18.39
N GLU A 31 14.47 -12.50 -18.38
CA GLU A 31 14.86 -11.69 -17.22
C GLU A 31 13.97 -10.43 -17.11
N ALA A 32 13.76 -9.74 -18.23
CA ALA A 32 12.79 -8.65 -18.31
C ALA A 32 11.37 -9.15 -18.02
N PHE A 33 10.98 -10.33 -18.50
CA PHE A 33 9.68 -10.94 -18.17
C PHE A 33 9.50 -11.10 -16.66
N LYS A 34 10.48 -11.70 -15.97
CA LYS A 34 10.44 -11.87 -14.50
C LYS A 34 10.37 -10.53 -13.76
N ARG A 35 11.11 -9.52 -14.22
CA ARG A 35 11.12 -8.19 -13.61
C ARG A 35 9.77 -7.49 -13.76
N GLN A 36 9.22 -7.46 -14.95
CA GLN A 36 8.00 -6.72 -15.28
C GLN A 36 6.73 -7.43 -14.82
N PHE A 37 6.66 -8.75 -15.00
CA PHE A 37 5.46 -9.56 -14.71
C PHE A 37 5.60 -10.38 -13.41
N SER A 38 6.47 -9.98 -12.48
CA SER A 38 6.71 -10.68 -11.22
C SER A 38 5.44 -11.01 -10.42
N GLN A 39 4.45 -10.11 -10.43
CA GLN A 39 3.17 -10.35 -9.74
C GLN A 39 2.29 -11.37 -10.47
N TYR A 40 2.33 -11.38 -11.80
CA TYR A 40 1.54 -12.32 -12.60
C TYR A 40 2.11 -13.74 -12.42
N ILE A 41 3.44 -13.88 -12.41
CA ILE A 41 4.11 -15.13 -12.08
C ILE A 41 3.71 -15.63 -10.68
N LYS A 42 3.71 -14.74 -9.67
CA LYS A 42 3.30 -15.08 -8.30
C LYS A 42 1.84 -15.55 -8.21
N LEU A 43 0.97 -15.03 -9.08
CA LEU A 43 -0.45 -15.36 -9.12
C LEU A 43 -0.77 -16.48 -10.13
N GLY A 44 0.22 -17.02 -10.84
CA GLY A 44 0.03 -18.03 -11.88
C GLY A 44 -0.75 -17.55 -13.10
N ILE A 45 -0.72 -16.24 -13.37
CA ILE A 45 -1.42 -15.62 -14.50
C ILE A 45 -0.55 -15.73 -15.75
N THR A 46 -1.09 -16.39 -16.78
CA THR A 46 -0.47 -16.58 -18.09
C THR A 46 -1.04 -15.61 -19.13
N ALA A 47 -0.34 -15.41 -20.25
CA ALA A 47 -0.78 -14.51 -21.32
C ALA A 47 -2.19 -14.85 -21.84
N ASP A 48 -2.49 -16.14 -22.00
CA ASP A 48 -3.77 -16.62 -22.53
C ASP A 48 -4.96 -16.37 -21.58
N GLN A 49 -4.69 -16.17 -20.29
CA GLN A 49 -5.73 -15.92 -19.29
C GLN A 49 -6.17 -14.46 -19.23
N ILE A 50 -5.37 -13.51 -19.73
CA ILE A 50 -5.62 -12.06 -19.58
C ILE A 50 -6.99 -11.67 -20.15
N GLU A 51 -7.28 -12.07 -21.40
CA GLU A 51 -8.55 -11.72 -22.04
C GLU A 51 -9.76 -12.27 -21.25
N GLY A 52 -9.63 -13.50 -20.74
CA GLY A 52 -10.66 -14.14 -19.91
C GLY A 52 -10.90 -13.38 -18.60
N ILE A 53 -9.85 -12.95 -17.91
CA ILE A 53 -9.94 -12.18 -16.66
C ILE A 53 -10.76 -10.91 -16.87
N TYR A 54 -10.46 -10.13 -17.92
CA TYR A 54 -11.20 -8.89 -18.19
C TYR A 54 -12.66 -9.14 -18.60
N LYS A 55 -12.92 -10.12 -19.47
CA LYS A 55 -14.30 -10.48 -19.86
C LYS A 55 -15.14 -10.89 -18.64
N ASN A 56 -14.56 -11.70 -17.76
CA ASN A 56 -15.22 -12.17 -16.54
C ASN A 56 -15.45 -11.01 -15.57
N ALA A 57 -14.48 -10.11 -15.39
CA ALA A 57 -14.64 -8.92 -14.57
C ALA A 57 -15.77 -8.02 -15.09
N HIS A 58 -15.82 -7.78 -16.41
CA HIS A 58 -16.91 -7.01 -17.01
C HIS A 58 -18.27 -7.66 -16.83
N ALA A 59 -18.37 -8.99 -16.95
CA ALA A 59 -19.62 -9.72 -16.72
C ALA A 59 -20.04 -9.61 -15.24
N ALA A 60 -19.12 -9.80 -14.30
CA ALA A 60 -19.37 -9.73 -12.87
C ALA A 60 -19.84 -8.33 -12.43
N ILE A 61 -19.18 -7.27 -12.87
CA ILE A 61 -19.56 -5.89 -12.54
C ILE A 61 -20.92 -5.50 -13.14
N ARG A 62 -21.25 -6.01 -14.35
CA ARG A 62 -22.59 -5.79 -14.93
C ARG A 62 -23.68 -6.54 -14.16
N ALA A 63 -23.38 -7.73 -13.66
CA ALA A 63 -24.31 -8.52 -12.86
C ALA A 63 -24.57 -7.89 -11.49
N ASP A 64 -23.52 -7.38 -10.85
CA ASP A 64 -23.61 -6.67 -9.57
C ASP A 64 -22.68 -5.43 -9.57
N PRO A 65 -23.24 -4.23 -9.82
CA PRO A 65 -22.47 -2.99 -9.80
C PRO A 65 -22.31 -2.41 -8.39
N THR A 66 -22.82 -3.08 -7.34
CA THR A 66 -22.82 -2.53 -5.98
C THR A 66 -21.43 -2.59 -5.35
N HIS A 67 -21.12 -1.59 -4.50
CA HIS A 67 -19.85 -1.56 -3.79
C HIS A 67 -19.89 -2.41 -2.52
N VAL A 68 -19.01 -3.41 -2.44
CA VAL A 68 -18.81 -4.20 -1.23
C VAL A 68 -17.90 -3.46 -0.26
N LYS A 69 -18.43 -3.05 0.89
CA LYS A 69 -17.64 -2.46 1.97
C LYS A 69 -16.75 -3.52 2.59
N LYS A 70 -15.49 -3.18 2.85
CA LYS A 70 -14.58 -4.03 3.61
C LYS A 70 -14.95 -3.99 5.09
N ASP A 71 -14.95 -5.14 5.75
CA ASP A 71 -15.09 -5.20 7.20
C ASP A 71 -13.95 -4.41 7.86
N GLU A 72 -14.32 -3.36 8.62
CA GLU A 72 -13.36 -2.58 9.38
C GLU A 72 -12.87 -3.43 10.57
N ALA A 73 -11.61 -3.84 10.51
CA ALA A 73 -10.96 -4.41 11.70
C ALA A 73 -10.98 -3.36 12.82
N PRO A 74 -11.24 -3.74 14.08
CA PRO A 74 -11.22 -2.81 15.19
C PRO A 74 -9.88 -2.08 15.21
N PRO A 75 -9.87 -0.76 15.49
CA PRO A 75 -8.66 0.03 15.38
C PRO A 75 -7.56 -0.57 16.26
N ALA A 76 -6.49 -1.04 15.62
CA ALA A 76 -5.36 -1.59 16.34
C ALA A 76 -4.83 -0.56 17.34
N LYS A 77 -4.45 -1.00 18.54
CA LYS A 77 -3.73 -0.14 19.50
C LYS A 77 -2.44 0.33 18.84
N LYS A 78 -2.42 1.58 18.36
CA LYS A 78 -1.26 2.17 17.70
C LYS A 78 -0.09 2.16 18.68
N LYS A 79 0.96 1.36 18.40
CA LYS A 79 2.22 1.46 19.13
C LYS A 79 2.77 2.88 18.91
N ARG A 80 3.03 3.61 20.00
CA ARG A 80 3.67 4.92 19.93
C ARG A 80 5.18 4.73 19.99
N TRP A 81 5.86 5.06 18.88
CA TRP A 81 7.32 5.12 18.82
C TRP A 81 7.90 6.35 19.54
N ASN A 82 7.08 7.38 19.72
CA ASN A 82 7.46 8.63 20.39
C ASN A 82 6.99 8.67 21.85
N ARG A 83 7.74 9.37 22.71
CA ARG A 83 7.39 9.60 24.11
C ARG A 83 6.02 10.29 24.25
N ALA A 84 5.22 9.88 25.23
CA ALA A 84 3.94 10.53 25.53
C ALA A 84 4.14 11.99 25.94
N LYS A 85 3.23 12.87 25.52
CA LYS A 85 3.24 14.25 25.96
C LYS A 85 2.98 14.27 27.46
N MET A 86 3.86 14.90 28.22
CA MET A 86 3.68 14.97 29.66
C MET A 86 2.43 15.74 30.05
N THR A 87 1.78 15.27 31.09
CA THR A 87 0.64 15.98 31.68
C THR A 87 1.10 17.28 32.37
N LEU A 88 0.15 18.15 32.73
CA LEU A 88 0.47 19.37 33.49
C LEU A 88 1.03 19.03 34.88
N ALA A 89 0.44 18.03 35.55
CA ALA A 89 0.88 17.58 36.88
C ALA A 89 2.32 17.02 36.83
N GLU A 90 2.64 16.18 35.85
CA GLU A 90 4.00 15.66 35.64
C GLU A 90 5.02 16.78 35.40
N ARG A 91 4.65 17.81 34.62
CA ARG A 91 5.50 18.98 34.39
C ARG A 91 5.73 19.77 35.67
N LYS A 92 4.69 20.03 36.47
CA LYS A 92 4.80 20.73 37.76
C LYS A 92 5.66 19.95 38.76
N ASN A 93 5.46 18.64 38.86
CA ASN A 93 6.25 17.78 39.74
C ASN A 93 7.73 17.75 39.33
N ARG A 94 8.02 17.66 38.03
CA ARG A 94 9.39 17.75 37.53
C ARG A 94 10.07 19.07 37.90
N ILE A 95 9.35 20.19 37.79
CA ILE A 95 9.88 21.51 38.17
C ILE A 95 10.16 21.54 39.68
N LYS A 96 9.22 21.06 40.51
CA LYS A 96 9.39 20.99 41.97
C LYS A 96 10.61 20.15 42.36
N GLN A 97 10.71 18.93 41.82
CA GLN A 97 11.87 18.05 42.04
C GLN A 97 13.19 18.68 41.62
N LYS A 98 13.22 19.37 40.47
CA LYS A 98 14.42 20.09 40.02
C LYS A 98 14.83 21.19 41.01
N LYS A 99 13.87 22.00 41.49
CA LYS A 99 14.13 23.05 42.47
C LYS A 99 14.64 22.48 43.81
N GLU A 100 13.98 21.46 44.34
CA GLU A 100 14.37 20.80 45.60
C GLU A 100 15.76 20.17 45.49
N SER A 101 16.05 19.47 44.39
CA SER A 101 17.38 18.88 44.15
C SER A 101 18.48 19.94 44.06
N TYR A 102 18.16 21.13 43.56
CA TYR A 102 19.11 22.24 43.47
C TYR A 102 19.36 22.87 44.84
N ILE A 103 18.30 23.13 45.62
CA ILE A 103 18.42 23.67 46.98
C ILE A 103 19.23 22.71 47.87
N LYS A 104 18.93 21.41 47.82
CA LYS A 104 19.66 20.40 48.58
C LYS A 104 21.16 20.39 48.24
N LYS A 105 21.51 20.50 46.95
CA LYS A 105 22.91 20.61 46.52
C LYS A 105 23.62 21.86 47.03
N LEU A 106 22.91 22.98 47.15
CA LEU A 106 23.47 24.20 47.74
C LEU A 106 23.72 24.02 49.24
N GLN A 107 22.76 23.43 49.97
CA GLN A 107 22.89 23.15 51.39
C GLN A 107 23.99 22.13 51.71
N GLU A 108 24.23 21.14 50.84
CA GLU A 108 25.34 20.20 50.98
C GLU A 108 26.70 20.80 50.58
N ALA A 109 26.71 21.89 49.80
CA ALA A 109 27.91 22.60 49.37
C ALA A 109 28.34 23.72 50.33
N GLU A 110 27.46 24.12 51.25
CA GLU A 110 27.80 24.94 52.41
C GLU A 110 28.20 24.01 53.58
N PRO A 111 29.47 24.00 54.01
CA PRO A 111 29.94 23.17 55.13
C PRO A 111 29.40 23.64 56.50
#